data_AF-A0A921G9Q0-F1
#
_entry.id   AF-A0A921G9Q0-F1
#
_cell.length_a   1.000
_cell.length_b   1.000
_cell.length_c   1.000
_cell.angle_alpha   90.00
_cell.angle_beta   90.00
_cell.angle_gamma   90.00
#
_symmetry.space_group_name_H-M   'P 1'
#
loop_
_entity.id
_entity.type
_entity.pdbx_description
1 polymer ?
#
loop_
_entity_poly.entity_id
_entity_poly.type
_entity_poly.pdbx_seq_one_letter_code
_entity_poly.pdbx_strand_id
1 'polypeptide(L)'
;MEKQITKAQALELAVKVVSKAIENKTFLDTDLFEKVDIELLNKLEAMHAQQVKQDKAKRGKKGVSKTAKEKAENMDKVRKAFLDLEPETALTLNEISELIGLVGATPQKLTAIMKPLVDNEEFEKVVKDKKVAYKLK
;
A
#
# COMPACT_ATOMS: atom_id res chain seq x y z
N MET A 1 2.31 -24.40 -16.86
CA MET A 1 2.58 -23.49 -15.73
C MET A 1 1.60 -23.82 -14.62
N GLU A 2 2.04 -24.48 -13.55
CA GLU A 2 1.21 -24.64 -12.35
C GLU A 2 1.00 -23.25 -11.74
N LYS A 3 -0.26 -22.85 -11.53
CA LYS A 3 -0.58 -21.59 -10.87
C LYS A 3 -0.16 -21.72 -9.41
N GLN A 4 0.85 -20.94 -9.00
CA GLN A 4 1.20 -20.84 -7.58
C GLN A 4 0.03 -20.22 -6.81
N ILE A 5 -0.60 -21.02 -5.96
CA ILE A 5 -1.64 -20.56 -5.04
C ILE A 5 -0.99 -20.02 -3.77
N THR A 6 -1.58 -18.97 -3.20
CA THR A 6 -1.12 -18.42 -1.92
C THR A 6 -1.50 -19.34 -0.76
N LYS A 7 -0.77 -19.28 0.35
CA LYS A 7 -1.07 -20.09 1.55
C LYS A 7 -2.49 -19.88 2.08
N ALA A 8 -3.02 -18.67 1.98
CA ALA A 8 -4.41 -18.36 2.35
C ALA A 8 -5.42 -19.06 1.43
N GLN A 9 -5.19 -19.04 0.11
CA GLN A 9 -6.04 -19.74 -0.86
C GLN A 9 -5.97 -21.26 -0.70
N ALA A 10 -4.80 -21.81 -0.36
CA ALA A 10 -4.65 -23.23 -0.07
C ALA A 10 -5.43 -23.64 1.19
N LEU A 11 -5.41 -22.82 2.25
CA LEU A 11 -6.18 -23.06 3.47
C LEU A 11 -7.70 -22.94 3.23
N GLU A 12 -8.14 -21.95 2.45
CA GLU A 12 -9.56 -21.80 2.09
C GLU A 12 -10.08 -23.00 1.28
N LEU A 13 -9.29 -23.50 0.33
CA LEU A 13 -9.60 -24.70 -0.42
C LEU A 13 -9.67 -25.94 0.48
N ALA A 14 -8.73 -26.09 1.42
CA ALA A 14 -8.74 -27.20 2.38
C ALA A 14 -9.97 -27.18 3.28
N VAL A 15 -10.36 -26.01 3.81
CA VAL A 15 -11.60 -25.84 4.60
C VAL A 15 -12.81 -26.28 3.78
N LYS A 16 -12.94 -25.81 2.54
CA LYS A 16 -14.07 -26.18 1.64
C LYS A 16 -14.14 -27.67 1.35
N VAL A 17 -13.00 -28.32 1.12
CA VAL A 17 -12.95 -29.76 0.85
C VAL A 17 -13.35 -30.56 2.09
N VAL A 18 -12.84 -30.19 3.26
CA VAL A 18 -13.16 -30.88 4.53
C VAL A 18 -14.62 -30.67 4.92
N SER A 19 -15.16 -29.45 4.87
CA SER A 19 -16.58 -29.19 5.13
C SER A 19 -17.49 -30.01 4.22
N LYS A 20 -17.19 -30.05 2.91
CA LYS A 20 -17.99 -30.82 1.95
C LYS A 20 -17.90 -32.33 2.18
N ALA A 21 -16.75 -32.83 2.64
CA ALA A 21 -16.57 -34.24 2.94
C ALA A 21 -17.29 -34.66 4.24
N ILE A 22 -17.42 -33.75 5.21
CA ILE A 22 -18.26 -33.91 6.40
C ILE A 22 -19.75 -33.91 6.02
N GLU A 23 -20.20 -32.94 5.22
CA GLU A 23 -21.60 -32.85 4.74
C GLU A 23 -22.04 -34.10 3.96
N ASN A 24 -21.14 -34.65 3.14
CA ASN A 24 -21.41 -35.84 2.35
C ASN A 24 -21.35 -37.16 3.15
N LYS A 25 -21.06 -37.12 4.46
CA LYS A 25 -20.82 -38.31 5.32
C LYS A 25 -19.83 -39.30 4.70
N THR A 26 -18.86 -38.78 3.93
CA THR A 26 -17.87 -39.60 3.23
C THR A 26 -16.77 -40.11 4.16
N PHE A 27 -16.75 -39.65 5.42
CA PHE A 27 -15.98 -40.25 6.50
C PHE A 27 -16.90 -41.18 7.30
N LEU A 28 -16.42 -42.41 7.51
CA LEU A 28 -17.18 -43.59 7.97
C LEU A 28 -17.99 -43.32 9.26
N ASP A 29 -19.29 -43.63 9.20
CA ASP A 29 -20.32 -43.52 10.26
C ASP A 29 -19.89 -44.17 11.60
N THR A 30 -19.11 -43.46 12.41
CA THR A 30 -18.85 -43.79 13.81
C THR A 30 -18.67 -42.50 14.62
N ASP A 31 -19.36 -42.38 15.76
CA ASP A 31 -19.39 -41.20 16.67
C ASP A 31 -18.00 -40.69 17.11
N LEU A 32 -16.97 -41.52 17.01
CA LEU A 32 -15.59 -41.17 17.35
C LEU A 32 -14.91 -40.31 16.26
N PHE A 33 -15.27 -40.51 14.99
CA PHE A 33 -14.68 -39.80 13.85
C PHE A 33 -15.36 -38.46 13.58
N GLU A 34 -16.68 -38.32 13.82
CA GLU A 34 -17.37 -37.03 13.71
C GLU A 34 -16.74 -35.95 14.60
N LYS A 35 -16.29 -36.32 15.81
CA LYS A 35 -15.58 -35.39 16.72
C LYS A 35 -14.21 -34.98 16.18
N VAL A 36 -13.48 -35.91 15.56
CA VAL A 36 -12.16 -35.66 14.97
C VAL A 36 -12.28 -34.76 13.73
N ASP A 37 -13.33 -34.95 12.92
CA ASP A 37 -13.58 -34.18 11.71
C ASP A 37 -13.99 -32.74 12.04
N ILE A 38 -14.83 -32.54 13.06
CA ILE A 38 -15.19 -31.22 13.57
C ILE A 38 -13.97 -30.52 14.20
N GLU A 39 -13.13 -31.24 14.95
CA GLU A 39 -11.90 -30.68 15.52
C GLU A 39 -10.91 -30.26 14.43
N LEU A 40 -10.78 -31.05 13.36
CA LEU A 40 -9.95 -30.73 12.21
C LEU A 40 -10.45 -29.47 11.48
N LEU A 41 -11.77 -29.37 11.26
CA LEU A 41 -12.37 -28.18 10.65
C LEU A 41 -12.09 -26.93 11.49
N ASN A 42 -12.31 -27.00 12.80
CA ASN A 42 -12.05 -25.90 13.73
C ASN A 42 -10.57 -25.46 13.71
N LYS A 43 -9.62 -26.42 13.64
CA LYS A 43 -8.18 -26.12 13.53
C LYS A 43 -7.85 -25.42 12.21
N LEU A 44 -8.42 -25.87 11.10
CA LEU A 44 -8.20 -25.27 9.79
C LEU A 44 -8.77 -23.85 9.71
N GLU A 45 -9.96 -23.63 10.26
CA GLU A 45 -10.56 -22.29 10.35
C GLU A 45 -9.73 -21.35 11.24
N ALA A 46 -9.25 -21.83 12.38
CA ALA A 46 -8.38 -21.05 13.25
C ALA A 46 -7.05 -20.69 12.56
N MET A 47 -6.43 -21.63 11.85
CA MET A 47 -5.22 -21.39 11.06
C MET A 47 -5.47 -20.38 9.93
N HIS A 48 -6.60 -20.48 9.22
CA HIS A 48 -6.98 -19.52 8.19
C HIS A 48 -7.20 -18.12 8.78
N ALA A 49 -7.93 -18.00 9.89
CA ALA A 49 -8.16 -16.73 10.57
C ALA A 49 -6.85 -16.10 11.06
N GLN A 50 -5.92 -16.89 11.60
CA GLN A 50 -4.58 -16.42 11.98
C GLN A 50 -3.77 -15.96 10.76
N GLN A 51 -3.78 -16.71 9.66
CA GLN A 51 -3.08 -16.36 8.43
C GLN A 51 -3.62 -15.05 7.84
N VAL A 52 -4.95 -14.87 7.80
CA VAL A 52 -5.59 -13.61 7.38
C VAL A 52 -5.19 -12.45 8.30
N LYS A 53 -5.15 -12.66 9.62
CA LYS A 53 -4.68 -11.65 10.57
C LYS A 53 -3.21 -11.29 10.33
N GLN A 54 -2.34 -12.27 10.09
CA GLN A 54 -0.92 -12.05 9.77
C GLN A 54 -0.75 -11.32 8.44
N ASP A 55 -1.52 -11.66 7.41
CA ASP A 55 -1.43 -11.01 6.10
C ASP A 55 -1.96 -9.56 6.17
N LYS A 56 -3.03 -9.31 6.93
CA LYS A 56 -3.48 -7.94 7.25
C LYS A 56 -2.43 -7.18 8.06
N ALA A 57 -1.81 -7.80 9.06
CA ALA A 57 -0.75 -7.20 9.85
C ALA A 57 0.48 -6.87 8.99
N LYS A 58 0.92 -7.77 8.10
CA LYS A 58 2.01 -7.51 7.14
C LYS A 58 1.69 -6.36 6.18
N ARG A 59 0.42 -6.22 5.77
CA ARG A 59 -0.04 -5.07 4.97
C ARG A 59 -0.07 -3.76 5.76
N GLY A 60 -0.42 -3.80 7.04
CA GLY A 60 -0.42 -2.64 7.95
C GLY A 60 0.94 -2.26 8.52
N LYS A 61 1.92 -3.19 8.53
CA LYS A 61 3.30 -3.00 9.02
C LYS A 61 4.30 -2.76 7.89
N LYS A 62 3.93 -2.10 6.79
CA LYS A 62 4.95 -1.34 6.05
C LYS A 62 5.30 -0.13 6.91
N GLY A 63 6.27 -0.31 7.82
CA GLY A 63 6.95 0.84 8.41
C GLY A 63 7.31 1.77 7.26
N VAL A 64 6.84 3.02 7.32
CA VAL A 64 7.13 4.01 6.29
C VAL A 64 8.65 4.05 6.20
N SER A 65 9.20 3.51 5.10
CA SER A 65 10.65 3.40 4.92
C SER A 65 11.27 4.78 5.16
N LYS A 66 12.54 4.85 5.61
CA LYS A 66 13.23 6.13 5.80
C LYS A 66 13.02 7.06 4.59
N THR A 67 13.10 6.48 3.40
CA THR A 67 12.85 7.14 2.10
C THR A 67 11.42 7.67 1.95
N ALA A 68 10.40 6.93 2.39
CA ALA A 68 9.01 7.37 2.32
C ALA A 68 8.70 8.47 3.35
N LYS A 69 9.34 8.44 4.54
CA LYS A 69 9.24 9.52 5.53
C LYS A 69 9.90 10.79 4.99
N GLU A 70 11.13 10.68 4.49
CA GLU A 70 11.86 11.80 3.88
C GLU A 70 11.07 12.41 2.71
N LYS A 71 10.42 11.57 1.89
CA LYS A 71 9.56 12.04 0.81
C LYS A 71 8.35 12.83 1.34
N ALA A 72 7.66 12.32 2.37
CA ALA A 72 6.52 13.01 2.98
C ALA A 72 6.93 14.35 3.58
N GLU A 73 8.03 14.38 4.34
CA GLU A 73 8.59 15.61 4.90
C GLU A 73 8.95 16.63 3.82
N ASN A 74 9.53 16.20 2.70
CA ASN A 74 9.84 17.09 1.59
C ASN A 74 8.59 17.62 0.89
N MET A 75 7.53 16.81 0.73
CA MET A 75 6.25 17.29 0.22
C MET A 75 5.64 18.36 1.14
N ASP A 76 5.71 18.17 2.46
CA ASP A 76 5.22 19.16 3.42
C ASP A 76 6.03 20.46 3.39
N LYS A 77 7.34 20.38 3.17
CA LYS A 77 8.18 21.57 2.94
C LYS A 77 7.77 22.32 1.68
N VAL A 78 7.47 21.62 0.58
CA VAL A 78 6.98 22.25 -0.66
C VAL A 78 5.67 22.98 -0.38
N ARG A 79 4.68 22.31 0.24
CA ARG A 79 3.39 22.93 0.58
C ARG A 79 3.57 24.20 1.40
N LYS A 80 4.37 24.14 2.47
CA LYS A 80 4.65 25.30 3.32
C LYS A 80 5.32 26.43 2.55
N ALA A 81 6.33 26.11 1.73
CA ALA A 81 7.04 27.11 0.93
C ALA A 81 6.10 27.86 -0.02
N PHE A 82 5.10 27.19 -0.62
CA PHE A 82 4.13 27.86 -1.49
C PHE A 82 3.02 28.61 -0.74
N LEU A 83 2.69 28.21 0.49
CA LEU A 83 1.73 28.94 1.33
C LEU A 83 2.24 30.33 1.74
N ASP A 84 3.56 30.48 1.88
CA ASP A 84 4.20 31.75 2.22
C ASP A 84 4.41 32.66 0.99
N LEU A 85 4.08 32.19 -0.21
CA LEU A 85 4.24 32.91 -1.48
C LEU A 85 2.91 33.47 -1.99
N GLU A 86 2.98 34.40 -2.94
CA GLU A 86 1.79 34.91 -3.60
C GLU A 86 1.07 33.78 -4.37
N PRO A 87 -0.27 33.75 -4.37
CA PRO A 87 -1.07 32.64 -4.92
C PRO A 87 -0.85 32.36 -6.41
N GLU A 88 -0.32 33.32 -7.18
CA GLU A 88 0.01 33.12 -8.60
C GLU A 88 1.47 32.74 -8.87
N THR A 89 2.26 32.52 -7.82
CA THR A 89 3.69 32.23 -7.96
C THR A 89 3.91 30.85 -8.59
N ALA A 90 4.45 30.86 -9.82
CA ALA A 90 4.88 29.65 -10.51
C ALA A 90 6.40 29.44 -10.37
N LEU A 91 6.79 28.26 -9.89
CA LEU A 91 8.19 27.90 -9.65
C LEU A 91 8.59 26.62 -10.40
N THR A 92 9.76 26.65 -11.01
CA THR A 92 10.41 25.49 -11.62
C THR A 92 10.93 24.53 -10.56
N LEU A 93 11.20 23.27 -10.94
CA LEU A 93 11.76 22.28 -10.00
C LEU A 93 13.04 22.75 -9.31
N ASN A 94 13.88 23.53 -10.01
CA ASN A 94 15.13 24.04 -9.45
C ASN A 94 14.86 25.08 -8.36
N GLU A 95 13.98 26.06 -8.63
CA GLU A 95 13.56 27.08 -7.65
C GLU A 95 12.89 26.42 -6.44
N ILE A 96 12.04 25.41 -6.66
CA ILE A 96 11.43 24.63 -5.57
C ILE A 96 12.52 23.92 -4.74
N SER A 97 13.55 23.36 -5.38
CA SER A 97 14.66 22.68 -4.68
C SER A 97 15.43 23.65 -3.78
N GLU A 98 15.62 24.89 -4.23
CA GLU A 98 16.30 25.94 -3.47
C GLU A 98 15.45 26.34 -2.26
N LEU A 99 14.15 26.55 -2.47
CA LEU A 99 13.20 26.92 -1.41
C LEU A 99 13.09 25.89 -0.29
N ILE A 100 13.10 24.59 -0.62
CA ILE A 100 12.96 23.52 0.38
C ILE A 100 14.31 23.01 0.92
N GLY A 101 15.43 23.61 0.51
CA GLY A 101 16.77 23.24 0.96
C GLY A 101 17.28 21.90 0.42
N LEU A 102 16.82 21.50 -0.77
CA LEU A 102 17.27 20.30 -1.49
C LEU A 102 18.18 20.66 -2.68
N VAL A 103 19.01 21.68 -2.52
CA VAL A 103 19.98 22.12 -3.52
C VAL A 103 20.91 20.96 -3.89
N GLY A 104 20.97 20.61 -5.17
CA GLY A 104 21.75 19.47 -5.69
C GLY A 104 20.99 18.14 -5.79
N ALA A 105 19.69 18.11 -5.43
CA ALA A 105 18.86 16.94 -5.70
C ALA A 105 18.68 16.69 -7.20
N THR A 106 18.65 15.42 -7.61
CA THR A 106 18.44 15.09 -9.02
C THR A 106 17.03 15.48 -9.48
N PRO A 107 16.83 15.81 -10.77
CA PRO A 107 15.51 16.13 -11.31
C PRO A 107 14.47 15.03 -11.07
N GLN A 108 14.91 13.77 -11.04
CA GLN A 108 14.06 12.61 -10.76
C GLN A 108 13.54 12.62 -9.31
N LYS A 109 14.39 12.97 -8.34
CA LYS A 109 13.99 13.08 -6.92
C LYS A 109 12.95 14.19 -6.74
N LEU A 110 13.19 15.34 -7.35
CA LEU A 110 12.26 16.48 -7.30
C LEU A 110 10.93 16.18 -8.00
N THR A 111 10.97 15.52 -9.16
CA THR A 111 9.76 15.07 -9.87
C THR A 111 8.98 14.06 -9.04
N ALA A 112 9.66 13.15 -8.34
CA ALA A 112 8.99 12.17 -7.48
C ALA A 112 8.27 12.82 -6.29
N ILE A 113 8.76 13.97 -5.80
CA ILE A 113 8.12 14.78 -4.74
C ILE A 113 6.91 15.54 -5.31
N MET A 114 7.06 16.19 -6.47
CA MET A 114 5.99 16.99 -7.08
C MET A 114 4.87 16.17 -7.70
N LYS A 115 5.15 14.98 -8.23
CA LYS A 115 4.15 14.17 -8.94
C LYS A 115 2.92 13.87 -8.08
N PRO A 116 3.02 13.35 -6.84
CA PRO A 116 1.86 13.15 -5.98
C PRO A 116 1.07 14.44 -5.68
N LEU A 117 1.76 15.58 -5.53
CA LEU A 117 1.12 16.87 -5.28
C LEU A 117 0.27 17.33 -6.47
N VAL A 118 0.73 17.04 -7.69
CA VAL A 118 -0.05 17.29 -8.92
C VAL A 118 -1.15 16.24 -9.10
N ASP A 119 -0.87 14.96 -8.86
CA ASP A 119 -1.84 13.87 -9.01
C ASP A 119 -3.01 14.02 -8.00
N ASN A 120 -2.77 14.65 -6.84
CA ASN A 120 -3.78 14.98 -5.84
C ASN A 120 -4.50 16.33 -6.09
N GLU A 121 -4.25 16.97 -7.24
CA GLU A 121 -4.81 18.29 -7.60
C GLU A 121 -4.45 19.45 -6.65
N GLU A 122 -3.45 19.30 -5.79
CA GLU A 122 -2.97 20.38 -4.91
C GLU A 122 -2.13 21.42 -5.68
N PHE A 123 -1.48 20.96 -6.76
CA PHE A 123 -0.64 21.78 -7.62
C PHE A 123 -0.97 21.52 -9.09
N GLU A 124 -0.75 22.53 -9.93
CA GLU A 124 -0.85 22.39 -11.37
C GLU A 124 0.47 22.69 -12.07
N LYS A 125 0.65 22.06 -13.25
CA LYS A 125 1.81 22.30 -14.11
C LYS A 125 1.50 23.42 -15.08
N VAL A 126 2.37 24.42 -15.10
CA VAL A 126 2.32 25.56 -16.02
C VAL A 126 3.63 25.71 -16.78
N VAL A 127 3.60 26.48 -17.86
CA VAL A 127 4.81 26.84 -18.62
C VAL A 127 5.23 28.25 -18.22
N LYS A 128 6.42 28.37 -17.64
CA LYS A 128 7.08 29.64 -17.28
C LYS A 128 8.41 29.69 -18.02
N ASP A 129 8.66 30.75 -18.78
CA ASP A 129 9.93 30.96 -19.51
C ASP A 129 10.37 29.75 -20.36
N LYS A 130 9.43 29.13 -21.07
CA LYS A 130 9.61 27.90 -21.87
C LYS A 130 10.02 26.65 -21.06
N LYS A 131 9.92 26.70 -19.73
CA LYS A 131 10.21 25.60 -18.80
C LYS A 131 8.93 25.17 -18.07
N VAL A 132 8.94 23.93 -17.59
CA VAL A 132 7.86 23.42 -16.73
C VAL A 132 8.02 24.00 -15.33
N ALA A 133 6.97 24.67 -14.87
CA ALA A 133 6.82 25.20 -13.53
C ALA A 133 5.55 24.65 -12.87
N TYR A 134 5.46 24.82 -11.57
CA TYR A 134 4.35 24.36 -10.74
C TYR A 134 3.80 25.55 -9.97
N LYS A 135 2.48 25.66 -9.91
CA LYS A 135 1.78 26.63 -9.06
C LYS A 135 0.76 25.92 -8.18
N LEU A 136 0.46 26.53 -7.04
CA LEU A 136 -0.63 26.08 -6.18
C LEU A 136 -1.95 26.25 -6.95
N LYS A 137 -2.87 25.29 -6.80
CA LYS A 137 -4.20 25.36 -7.42
C LYS A 137 -5.22 26.00 -6.47
#